data_AF-A0A2D8XAJ4-F1
#
_entry.id   AF-A0A2D8XAJ4-F1
#
_cell.length_a   1.000
_cell.length_b   1.000
_cell.length_c   1.000
_cell.angle_alpha   90.00
_cell.angle_beta   90.00
_cell.angle_gamma   90.00
#
_symmetry.space_group_name_H-M   'P 1'
#
loop_
_entity.id
_entity.type
_entity.pdbx_description
1 polymer ?
#
loop_
_entity_poly.entity_id
_entity_poly.type
_entity_poly.pdbx_seq_one_letter_code
_entity_poly.pdbx_strand_id
1 'polypeptide(L)'
;MSETRKETLRRLFTANNLVKEDVYKHQHYTIITRAGIDKIQANTSISIKYDVVECSPNFCVVKATATSTDGSKVIETFGSALKGEGFKDGNCNTWYVMEMAEKRAMSRAVLKLAGFYELGIFGEDESEDFKKN
;
A
#
# COMPACT_ATOMS: atom_id res chain seq x y z
N MET A 1 0.99 -14.34 -26.67
CA MET A 1 1.83 -14.98 -25.62
C MET A 1 1.56 -14.25 -24.32
N SER A 2 1.24 -14.96 -23.24
CA SER A 2 1.11 -14.35 -21.91
C SER A 2 2.49 -13.94 -21.41
N GLU A 3 2.67 -12.72 -20.91
CA GLU A 3 3.90 -12.32 -20.20
C GLU A 3 4.15 -13.30 -19.03
N THR A 4 5.42 -13.61 -18.77
CA THR A 4 5.82 -14.33 -17.57
C THR A 4 5.84 -13.39 -16.37
N ARG A 5 5.70 -13.93 -15.15
CA ARG A 5 5.77 -13.13 -13.90
C ARG A 5 7.00 -12.21 -13.82
N LYS A 6 8.15 -12.68 -14.31
CA LYS A 6 9.41 -11.90 -14.30
C LYS A 6 9.38 -10.73 -15.27
N GLU A 7 8.78 -10.92 -16.45
CA GLU A 7 8.64 -9.87 -17.46
C GLU A 7 7.67 -8.79 -16.98
N THR A 8 6.52 -9.19 -16.44
CA THR A 8 5.55 -8.24 -15.87
C THR A 8 6.15 -7.43 -14.73
N LEU A 9 6.89 -8.06 -13.81
CA LEU A 9 7.62 -7.35 -12.75
C LEU A 9 8.59 -6.32 -13.35
N ARG A 10 9.45 -6.72 -14.29
CA ARG A 10 10.41 -5.81 -14.90
C ARG A 10 9.73 -4.62 -15.58
N ARG A 11 8.62 -4.87 -16.29
CA ARG A 11 7.82 -3.83 -16.93
C ARG A 11 7.26 -2.84 -15.92
N LEU A 12 6.66 -3.32 -14.83
CA LEU A 12 6.08 -2.47 -13.78
C LEU A 12 7.14 -1.63 -13.05
N PHE A 13 8.29 -2.21 -12.73
CA PHE A 13 9.40 -1.48 -12.10
C PHE A 13 9.94 -0.37 -13.01
N THR A 14 10.09 -0.67 -14.30
CA THR A 14 10.58 0.32 -15.28
C THR A 14 9.55 1.43 -15.52
N ALA A 15 8.28 1.07 -15.68
CA ALA A 15 7.19 2.02 -15.92
C ALA A 15 7.00 3.02 -14.77
N ASN A 16 7.26 2.58 -13.53
CA ASN A 16 7.13 3.41 -12.34
C ASN A 16 8.46 4.05 -11.87
N ASN A 17 9.53 3.91 -12.67
CA ASN A 17 10.87 4.43 -12.34
C ASN A 17 11.34 4.06 -10.92
N LEU A 18 11.07 2.81 -10.51
CA LEU A 18 11.47 2.32 -9.19
C LEU A 18 12.96 1.98 -9.20
N VAL A 19 13.70 2.54 -8.26
CA VAL A 19 15.12 2.26 -8.06
C VAL A 19 15.32 1.28 -6.91
N LYS A 20 16.56 0.79 -6.74
CA LYS A 20 16.91 -0.16 -5.70
C LYS A 20 16.59 0.33 -4.28
N GLU A 21 16.59 1.64 -4.05
CA GLU A 21 16.25 2.24 -2.75
C GLU A 21 14.75 2.20 -2.45
N ASP A 22 13.91 2.11 -3.48
CA ASP A 22 12.45 2.10 -3.31
C ASP A 22 11.93 0.73 -2.87
N VAL A 23 12.78 -0.30 -2.86
CA VAL A 23 12.38 -1.69 -2.57
C VAL A 23 13.39 -2.41 -1.69
N TYR A 24 12.90 -3.33 -0.88
CA TYR A 24 13.74 -4.26 -0.12
C TYR A 24 13.07 -5.62 0.02
N LYS A 25 13.85 -6.62 0.40
CA LYS A 25 13.33 -7.95 0.72
C LYS A 25 13.09 -8.02 2.22
N HIS A 26 11.91 -8.52 2.60
CA HIS A 26 11.57 -8.84 3.98
C HIS A 26 10.96 -10.24 4.02
N GLN A 27 11.63 -11.19 4.69
CA GLN A 27 11.26 -12.60 4.69
C GLN A 27 11.07 -13.14 3.26
N HIS A 28 9.86 -13.65 2.94
CA HIS A 28 9.51 -14.18 1.63
C HIS A 28 8.92 -13.11 0.68
N TYR A 29 8.79 -11.87 1.14
CA TYR A 29 8.13 -10.79 0.42
C TYR A 29 9.13 -9.77 -0.14
N THR A 30 8.74 -9.17 -1.26
CA THR A 30 9.38 -7.94 -1.74
C THR A 30 8.50 -6.78 -1.33
N ILE A 31 9.07 -5.85 -0.60
CA ILE A 31 8.38 -4.71 -0.02
C ILE A 31 8.78 -3.45 -0.79
N ILE A 32 7.78 -2.62 -1.13
CA ILE A 32 7.98 -1.28 -1.67
C ILE A 32 7.89 -0.28 -0.52
N THR A 33 8.92 0.55 -0.40
CA THR A 33 9.00 1.64 0.59
C THR A 33 7.90 2.67 0.37
N ARG A 34 7.65 3.51 1.37
CA ARG A 34 6.74 4.67 1.23
C ARG A 34 7.06 5.51 -0.01
N ALA A 35 8.33 5.87 -0.18
CA ALA A 35 8.78 6.68 -1.32
C ALA A 35 8.51 5.99 -2.67
N GLY A 36 8.66 4.67 -2.72
CA GLY A 36 8.32 3.86 -3.89
C GLY A 36 6.82 3.87 -4.20
N ILE A 37 5.96 3.78 -3.19
CA ILE A 37 4.50 3.88 -3.36
C ILE A 37 4.12 5.26 -3.90
N ASP A 38 4.68 6.33 -3.36
CA ASP A 38 4.40 7.71 -3.82
C ASP A 38 4.82 7.90 -5.28
N LYS A 39 5.96 7.31 -5.71
CA LYS A 39 6.39 7.30 -7.12
C LYS A 39 5.40 6.55 -8.02
N ILE A 40 4.91 5.39 -7.59
CA ILE A 40 3.92 4.62 -8.36
C ILE A 40 2.65 5.46 -8.50
N GLN A 41 2.14 6.02 -7.41
CA GLN A 41 0.93 6.85 -7.43
C GLN A 41 1.07 8.05 -8.38
N ALA A 42 2.21 8.74 -8.33
CA ALA A 42 2.49 9.88 -9.20
C ALA A 42 2.53 9.48 -10.69
N ASN A 43 3.16 8.34 -11.02
CA ASN A 43 3.29 7.87 -12.41
C ASN A 43 2.00 7.25 -12.96
N THR A 44 1.15 6.68 -12.09
CA THR A 44 -0.09 6.02 -12.49
C THR A 44 -1.32 6.91 -12.41
N SER A 45 -1.18 8.18 -12.00
CA SER A 45 -2.29 9.16 -11.93
C SER A 45 -3.58 8.56 -11.34
N ILE A 46 -3.44 7.81 -10.24
CA ILE A 46 -4.55 7.14 -9.57
C ILE A 46 -5.30 8.18 -8.73
N SER A 47 -6.61 8.27 -8.93
CA SER A 47 -7.49 9.06 -8.06
C SER A 47 -7.96 8.18 -6.90
N ILE A 48 -7.82 8.66 -5.66
CA ILE A 48 -8.26 7.95 -4.46
C ILE A 48 -9.22 8.86 -3.68
N LYS A 49 -10.40 8.34 -3.39
CA LYS A 49 -11.37 8.92 -2.44
C LYS A 49 -11.32 8.13 -1.15
N TYR A 50 -11.31 8.84 -0.03
CA TYR A 50 -11.36 8.23 1.30
C TYR A 50 -12.72 8.44 1.95
N ASP A 51 -13.21 7.39 2.59
CA ASP A 51 -14.34 7.45 3.52
C ASP A 51 -13.87 6.96 4.89
N VAL A 52 -14.02 7.80 5.91
CA VAL A 52 -13.71 7.43 7.30
C VAL A 52 -14.85 6.58 7.83
N VAL A 53 -14.58 5.29 8.08
CA VAL A 53 -15.59 4.31 8.52
C VAL A 53 -15.71 4.33 10.04
N GLU A 54 -14.57 4.43 10.73
CA GLU A 54 -14.48 4.48 12.19
C GLU A 54 -13.30 5.38 12.56
N CYS A 55 -13.46 6.24 13.56
CA CYS A 55 -12.40 7.12 14.04
C CYS A 55 -12.55 7.36 15.54
N SER A 56 -11.85 6.52 16.30
CA SER A 56 -11.77 6.53 17.75
C SER A 56 -10.32 6.83 18.19
N PRO A 57 -10.10 7.24 19.46
CA PRO A 57 -8.77 7.64 19.93
C PRO A 57 -7.64 6.62 19.71
N ASN A 58 -7.95 5.33 19.73
CA ASN A 58 -6.99 4.24 19.57
C ASN A 58 -7.29 3.33 18.37
N PHE A 59 -8.40 3.55 17.66
CA PHE A 59 -8.82 2.68 16.57
C PHE A 59 -9.39 3.49 15.42
N CYS A 60 -8.93 3.23 14.21
CA CYS A 60 -9.45 3.86 13.01
C CYS A 60 -9.52 2.90 11.84
N VAL A 61 -10.54 3.07 11.00
CA VAL A 61 -10.72 2.36 9.73
C VAL A 61 -11.03 3.38 8.64
N VAL A 62 -10.26 3.33 7.56
CA VAL A 62 -10.44 4.15 6.37
C VAL A 62 -10.70 3.23 5.18
N LYS A 63 -11.80 3.49 4.47
CA LYS A 63 -12.06 2.91 3.16
C LYS A 63 -11.43 3.81 2.10
N ALA A 64 -10.68 3.23 1.17
CA ALA A 64 -10.18 3.90 -0.01
C ALA A 64 -10.87 3.32 -1.25
N THR A 65 -11.52 4.18 -2.01
CA THR A 65 -12.05 3.89 -3.34
C THR A 65 -11.10 4.50 -4.35
N ALA A 66 -10.42 3.66 -5.12
CA ALA A 66 -9.40 4.09 -6.07
C ALA A 66 -9.83 3.80 -7.51
N THR A 67 -9.57 4.77 -8.40
CA THR A 67 -9.94 4.73 -9.80
C THR A 67 -8.69 4.90 -10.66
N SER A 68 -8.52 4.05 -11.67
CA SER A 68 -7.45 4.16 -12.66
C SER A 68 -7.60 5.43 -13.50
N THR A 69 -6.50 5.88 -14.12
CA THR A 69 -6.46 7.12 -14.91
C THR A 69 -7.49 7.18 -16.02
N ASP A 70 -7.76 6.03 -16.66
CA ASP A 70 -8.72 5.87 -17.75
C ASP A 70 -10.16 5.63 -17.26
N GLY A 71 -10.37 5.58 -15.94
CA GLY A 71 -11.67 5.28 -15.33
C GLY A 71 -12.14 3.83 -15.52
N SER A 72 -11.35 2.97 -16.16
CA SER A 72 -11.78 1.61 -16.52
C SER A 72 -11.80 0.64 -15.33
N LYS A 73 -11.00 0.91 -14.31
CA LYS A 73 -10.89 0.10 -13.09
C LYS A 73 -11.20 0.94 -11.87
N VAL A 74 -12.17 0.46 -11.10
CA VAL A 74 -12.49 0.98 -9.76
C VAL A 74 -12.32 -0.16 -8.78
N ILE A 75 -11.55 0.09 -7.72
CA ILE A 75 -11.38 -0.87 -6.63
C ILE A 75 -11.67 -0.20 -5.29
N GLU A 76 -12.06 -1.03 -4.33
CA GLU A 76 -12.17 -0.63 -2.93
C GLU A 76 -11.20 -1.44 -2.07
N THR A 77 -10.62 -0.77 -1.08
CA THR A 77 -9.77 -1.41 -0.08
C THR A 77 -9.92 -0.69 1.26
N PHE A 78 -9.46 -1.35 2.31
CA PHE A 78 -9.50 -0.81 3.66
C PHE A 78 -8.09 -0.74 4.25
N GLY A 79 -7.88 0.27 5.07
CA GLY A 79 -6.77 0.37 6.00
C GLY A 79 -7.33 0.51 7.40
N SER A 80 -6.69 -0.17 8.36
CA SER A 80 -7.07 -0.07 9.76
C SER A 80 -5.84 0.09 10.62
N ALA A 81 -5.99 0.81 11.72
CA ALA A 81 -4.97 1.06 12.70
C ALA A 81 -5.57 0.91 14.09
N LEU A 82 -4.99 0.04 14.91
CA LEU A 82 -5.33 -0.17 16.31
C LEU A 82 -4.06 0.03 17.14
N LYS A 83 -4.07 1.06 17.99
CA LYS A 83 -3.07 1.26 19.03
C LYS A 83 -3.48 0.45 20.26
N GLY A 84 -2.86 -0.71 20.43
CA GLY A 84 -2.97 -1.50 21.66
C GLY A 84 -2.20 -0.86 22.82
N GLU A 85 -2.44 -1.35 24.03
CA GLU A 85 -1.64 -1.07 25.22
C GLU A 85 -0.19 -1.58 25.04
N GLY A 86 0.00 -2.68 24.30
CA GLY A 86 1.29 -3.21 23.88
C GLY A 86 1.37 -3.56 22.39
N PHE A 87 2.41 -4.31 22.01
CA PHE A 87 2.62 -4.78 20.63
C PHE A 87 1.77 -6.01 20.27
N LYS A 88 1.17 -6.71 21.26
CA LYS A 88 0.46 -7.98 21.05
C LYS A 88 -1.03 -7.81 20.80
N ASP A 89 -1.58 -6.67 21.19
CA ASP A 89 -3.00 -6.32 21.23
C ASP A 89 -3.35 -5.16 20.28
N GLY A 90 -2.36 -4.65 19.54
CA GLY A 90 -2.52 -3.65 18.50
C GLY A 90 -1.85 -4.07 17.19
N ASN A 91 -2.05 -3.26 16.15
CA ASN A 91 -1.40 -3.46 14.85
C ASN A 91 -0.55 -2.25 14.42
N CYS A 92 -0.45 -1.22 15.26
CA CYS A 92 0.40 -0.06 15.05
C CYS A 92 0.85 0.51 16.39
N ASN A 93 1.97 1.24 16.40
CA ASN A 93 2.52 1.85 17.61
C ASN A 93 2.31 3.36 17.69
N THR A 94 1.78 3.96 16.63
CA THR A 94 1.53 5.40 16.56
C THR A 94 0.19 5.76 17.21
N TRP A 95 0.14 6.92 17.86
CA TRP A 95 -1.11 7.54 18.31
C TRP A 95 -1.89 8.18 17.16
N TYR A 96 -1.23 8.46 16.03
CA TYR A 96 -1.82 8.96 14.79
C TYR A 96 -2.49 7.81 14.02
N VAL A 97 -3.53 7.21 14.63
CA VAL A 97 -4.20 6.01 14.11
C VAL A 97 -4.99 6.32 12.83
N MET A 98 -5.54 7.52 12.70
CA MET A 98 -6.25 7.95 11.49
C MET A 98 -5.33 8.01 10.28
N GLU A 99 -4.20 8.69 10.40
CA GLU A 99 -3.18 8.82 9.36
C GLU A 99 -2.57 7.46 9.02
N MET A 100 -2.40 6.57 10.01
CA MET A 100 -1.92 5.21 9.75
C MET A 100 -2.93 4.38 8.96
N ALA A 101 -4.22 4.45 9.31
CA ALA A 101 -5.27 3.77 8.58
C ALA A 101 -5.38 4.28 7.14
N GLU A 102 -5.30 5.59 6.93
CA GLU A 102 -5.30 6.21 5.60
C GLU A 102 -4.10 5.75 4.76
N LYS A 103 -2.88 5.81 5.29
CA LYS A 103 -1.66 5.33 4.62
C LYS A 103 -1.75 3.88 4.19
N ARG A 104 -2.29 3.01 5.05
CA ARG A 104 -2.51 1.57 4.75
C ARG A 104 -3.51 1.37 3.62
N ALA A 105 -4.62 2.11 3.64
CA ALA A 105 -5.63 2.04 2.60
C ALA A 105 -5.06 2.50 1.25
N MET A 106 -4.29 3.60 1.26
CA MET A 106 -3.63 4.16 0.09
C MET A 106 -2.62 3.18 -0.51
N SER A 107 -1.70 2.63 0.29
CA SER A 107 -0.68 1.68 -0.20
C SER A 107 -1.31 0.50 -0.94
N ARG A 108 -2.34 -0.12 -0.35
CA ARG A 108 -3.07 -1.23 -0.96
C ARG A 108 -3.75 -0.83 -2.25
N ALA A 109 -4.37 0.34 -2.28
CA ALA A 109 -5.07 0.83 -3.46
C ALA A 109 -4.11 1.02 -4.64
N VAL A 110 -2.98 1.70 -4.39
CA VAL A 110 -1.94 1.97 -5.41
C VAL A 110 -1.36 0.67 -5.94
N LEU A 111 -0.95 -0.26 -5.06
CA LEU A 111 -0.35 -1.53 -5.48
C LEU A 111 -1.31 -2.45 -6.23
N LYS A 112 -2.59 -2.48 -5.84
CA LYS A 112 -3.61 -3.27 -6.53
C LYS A 112 -3.89 -2.73 -7.93
N LEU A 113 -4.08 -1.41 -8.09
CA LEU A 113 -4.32 -0.83 -9.41
C LEU A 113 -3.10 -0.89 -10.32
N ALA A 114 -1.90 -0.72 -9.77
CA ALA A 114 -0.65 -0.83 -10.53
C ALA A 114 -0.28 -2.28 -10.89
N GLY A 115 -0.98 -3.29 -10.35
CA GLY A 115 -0.73 -4.71 -10.65
C GLY A 115 0.46 -5.30 -9.89
N PHE A 116 0.99 -4.63 -8.87
CA PHE A 116 2.06 -5.18 -8.02
C PHE A 116 1.53 -6.22 -7.04
N TYR A 117 0.32 -6.01 -6.52
CA TYR A 117 -0.24 -6.85 -5.45
C TYR A 117 -0.46 -8.32 -5.89
N GLU A 118 -0.89 -8.53 -7.15
CA GLU A 118 -1.05 -9.88 -7.73
C GLU A 118 0.30 -10.62 -7.90
N LEU A 119 1.42 -9.89 -7.91
CA LEU A 119 2.77 -10.43 -8.03
C LEU A 119 3.41 -10.71 -6.66
N GLY A 120 2.66 -10.56 -5.56
CA GLY A 120 3.13 -10.80 -4.19
C GLY A 120 4.06 -9.69 -3.66
N ILE A 121 3.84 -8.46 -4.11
CA ILE A 121 4.55 -7.28 -3.65
C ILE A 121 3.64 -6.46 -2.74
N PHE A 122 4.17 -6.05 -1.59
CA PHE A 122 3.42 -5.35 -0.54
C PHE A 122 4.09 -4.01 -0.21
N GLY A 123 3.35 -3.09 0.38
CA GLY A 123 3.89 -1.79 0.82
C GLY A 123 4.38 -1.81 2.26
N GLU A 124 5.41 -1.02 2.54
CA GLU A 124 6.01 -0.86 3.87
C GLU A 124 4.99 -0.47 4.95
N ASP A 125 4.08 0.46 4.64
CA ASP A 125 3.11 0.99 5.61
C ASP A 125 1.97 0.02 5.93
N GLU A 126 1.85 -1.10 5.20
CA GLU A 126 0.72 -2.04 5.34
C GLU A 126 0.74 -2.87 6.63
N SER A 127 1.94 -3.08 7.19
CA SER A 127 2.14 -3.80 8.44
C SER A 127 3.42 -3.33 9.12
N GLU A 128 3.42 -3.24 10.45
CA GLU A 128 4.64 -2.99 11.21
C GLU A 128 5.70 -4.09 10.99
N ASP A 129 5.26 -5.33 10.71
CA ASP A 129 6.15 -6.45 10.38
C ASP A 129 6.92 -6.22 9.08
N PHE A 130 6.43 -5.35 8.20
CA PHE A 130 7.10 -5.11 6.92
C PHE A 130 8.23 -4.10 7.03
N LYS A 131 8.40 -3.40 8.15
CA LYS A 131 9.45 -2.39 8.31
C LYS A 131 10.86 -3.00 8.22
N LYS A 132 11.78 -2.20 7.72
CA LYS A 132 13.20 -2.56 7.59
C LYS A 132 13.86 -2.49 8.98
N ASN A 133 14.00 -3.66 9.63
CA ASN A 133 14.80 -3.81 10.85
C ASN A 133 16.30 -3.83 10.53
#